data_AF-A0A2T6LHS1-F1
#
_entry.id   AF-A0A2T6LHS1-F1
#
_cell.length_a   1.000
_cell.length_b   1.000
_cell.length_c   1.000
_cell.angle_alpha   90.00
_cell.angle_beta   90.00
_cell.angle_gamma   90.00
#
_symmetry.space_group_name_H-M   'P 1'
#
loop_
_entity.id
_entity.type
_entity.pdbx_description
1 polymer ?
#
loop_
_entity_poly.entity_id
_entity_poly.type
_entity_poly.pdbx_seq_one_letter_code
_entity_poly.pdbx_strand_id
1 'polypeptide(L)'
;MRVRSSLDDGALTAMDQLMFAMAVATDAVRAVGSDRIEIVTLTRGRICFQPVDISRGEQIARTLGCNSPLDHRMFVPGHTLWTGERDGLEVQVRSALRQMVVR
;
A
#
# COMPACT_ATOMS: atom_id res chain seq x y z
N MET A 1 -17.36 -2.90 46.01
CA MET A 1 -15.96 -3.11 45.59
C MET A 1 -15.88 -4.43 44.82
N ARG A 2 -15.74 -4.34 43.49
CA ARG A 2 -15.35 -5.46 42.63
C ARG A 2 -14.52 -4.86 41.50
N VAL A 3 -13.21 -4.93 41.66
CA VAL A 3 -12.24 -4.57 40.63
C VAL A 3 -12.42 -5.59 39.51
N ARG A 4 -12.89 -5.15 38.34
CA ARG A 4 -12.69 -5.90 37.11
C ARG A 4 -11.41 -5.35 36.48
N SER A 5 -10.29 -5.98 36.81
CA SER A 5 -9.07 -5.89 36.01
C SER A 5 -9.36 -6.66 34.71
N SER A 6 -9.91 -5.96 33.73
CA SER A 6 -9.83 -6.43 32.35
C SER A 6 -8.41 -6.17 31.91
N LEU A 7 -7.64 -7.24 31.79
CA LEU A 7 -6.36 -7.25 31.11
C LEU A 7 -6.56 -6.59 29.75
N ASP A 8 -5.84 -5.50 29.49
CA ASP A 8 -5.62 -5.00 28.14
C ASP A 8 -4.87 -6.09 27.39
N ASP A 9 -5.65 -6.89 26.67
CA ASP A 9 -5.24 -8.06 25.92
C ASP A 9 -4.51 -7.56 24.66
N GLY A 10 -3.21 -7.26 24.78
CA GLY A 10 -2.23 -7.16 23.69
C GLY A 10 -2.52 -6.22 22.51
N ALA A 11 -3.55 -5.37 22.58
CA ALA A 11 -3.93 -4.50 21.49
C ALA A 11 -2.89 -3.38 21.33
N LEU A 12 -2.11 -3.43 20.24
CA LEU A 12 -1.23 -2.34 19.83
C LEU A 12 -2.00 -1.02 19.85
N THR A 13 -1.44 0.00 20.50
CA THR A 13 -2.08 1.31 20.56
C THR A 13 -2.17 1.90 19.15
N ALA A 14 -3.02 2.92 18.96
CA ALA A 14 -3.11 3.59 17.67
C ALA A 14 -1.77 4.18 17.20
N MET A 15 -0.92 4.59 18.15
CA MET A 15 0.44 5.07 17.85
C MET A 15 1.34 3.93 17.39
N ASP A 16 1.29 2.77 18.05
CA ASP A 16 2.10 1.61 17.66
C ASP A 16 1.74 1.13 16.25
N GLN A 17 0.44 1.12 15.92
CA GLN A 17 -0.03 0.76 14.59
C GLN A 17 0.47 1.74 13.51
N LEU A 18 0.49 3.05 13.80
CA LEU A 18 1.00 4.05 12.89
C LEU A 18 2.52 3.89 12.68
N MET A 19 3.27 3.74 13.78
CA MET A 19 4.72 3.54 13.72
C MET A 19 5.09 2.27 12.95
N PHE A 20 4.33 1.19 13.15
CA PHE A 20 4.47 -0.05 12.39
C PHE A 20 4.22 0.18 10.89
N ALA A 21 3.11 0.84 10.52
CA ALA A 21 2.82 1.15 9.12
C ALA A 21 3.89 2.03 8.48
N MET A 22 4.46 3.00 9.22
CA MET A 22 5.57 3.83 8.75
C MET A 22 6.85 3.01 8.52
N ALA A 23 7.15 2.02 9.36
CA ALA A 23 8.29 1.13 9.17
C ALA A 23 8.13 0.29 7.89
N VAL A 24 6.96 -0.34 7.70
CA VAL A 24 6.65 -1.12 6.49
C VAL A 24 6.73 -0.23 5.24
N ALA A 25 6.19 0.99 5.30
CA ALA A 25 6.28 1.94 4.20
C ALA A 25 7.73 2.35 3.90
N THR A 26 8.54 2.58 4.92
CA THR A 26 9.97 2.92 4.76
C THR A 26 10.73 1.80 4.06
N ASP A 27 10.51 0.55 4.45
CA ASP A 27 11.17 -0.60 3.83
C ASP A 27 10.71 -0.82 2.39
N ALA A 28 9.42 -0.60 2.11
CA ALA A 28 8.90 -0.64 0.74
C ALA A 28 9.51 0.47 -0.13
N VAL A 29 9.62 1.70 0.37
CA VAL A 29 10.28 2.82 -0.34
C VAL A 29 11.75 2.48 -0.61
N ARG A 30 12.47 1.91 0.37
CA ARG A 30 13.86 1.46 0.18
C ARG A 30 14.00 0.38 -0.89
N ALA A 31 13.08 -0.58 -0.93
CA ALA A 31 13.10 -1.65 -1.92
C ALA A 31 12.87 -1.14 -3.36
N VAL A 32 12.10 -0.06 -3.51
CA VAL A 32 11.75 0.52 -4.81
C VAL A 32 12.75 1.58 -5.28
N GLY A 33 13.25 2.40 -4.35
CA GLY A 33 13.97 3.64 -4.61
C GLY A 33 13.09 4.86 -4.29
N SER A 34 13.55 5.73 -3.38
CA SER A 34 12.78 6.89 -2.91
C SER A 34 12.53 7.93 -4.01
N ASP A 35 13.42 8.02 -5.00
CA ASP A 35 13.32 8.87 -6.17
C ASP A 35 12.19 8.44 -7.14
N ARG A 36 11.61 7.26 -6.95
CA ARG A 36 10.58 6.70 -7.82
C ARG A 36 9.17 6.82 -7.23
N ILE A 37 9.06 7.25 -5.98
CA ILE A 37 7.79 7.41 -5.25
C ILE A 37 7.56 8.90 -5.00
N GLU A 38 6.47 9.43 -5.53
CA GLU A 38 6.04 10.82 -5.34
C GLU A 38 5.30 10.99 -4.01
N ILE A 39 4.37 10.08 -3.72
CA ILE A 39 3.50 10.16 -2.54
C ILE A 39 3.37 8.78 -1.90
N VAL A 40 3.47 8.76 -0.57
CA VAL A 40 3.04 7.63 0.28
C VAL A 40 1.86 8.10 1.10
N THR A 41 0.74 7.39 1.02
CA THR A 41 -0.44 7.63 1.88
C THR A 41 -0.62 6.46 2.83
N LEU A 42 -0.71 6.75 4.13
CA LEU A 42 -0.99 5.78 5.17
C LEU A 42 -2.42 5.97 5.66
N THR A 43 -3.22 4.89 5.61
CA THR A 43 -4.52 4.83 6.27
C THR A 43 -4.57 3.59 7.17
N ARG A 44 -5.62 3.43 7.97
CA ARG A 44 -5.71 2.28 8.89
C ARG A 44 -5.67 0.97 8.10
N GLY A 45 -4.61 0.19 8.30
CA GLY A 45 -4.43 -1.11 7.67
C GLY A 45 -3.98 -1.08 6.20
N ARG A 46 -3.66 0.10 5.64
CA ARG A 46 -3.35 0.23 4.20
C ARG A 46 -2.27 1.27 3.92
N ILE A 47 -1.38 0.93 2.98
CA ILE A 47 -0.34 1.78 2.43
C ILE A 47 -0.58 1.95 0.93
N CYS A 48 -0.65 3.19 0.45
CA CYS A 48 -0.80 3.49 -0.97
C CYS A 48 0.45 4.22 -1.49
N PHE A 49 1.04 3.71 -2.56
CA PHE A 49 2.18 4.28 -3.25
C PHE A 49 1.74 4.93 -4.57
N GLN A 50 2.08 6.20 -4.74
CA GLN A 50 1.98 6.91 -6.01
C GLN A 50 3.38 7.08 -6.60
N PRO A 51 3.69 6.44 -7.74
CA PRO A 51 4.94 6.65 -8.44
C PRO A 51 5.07 8.07 -9.00
N VAL A 52 6.32 8.54 -9.14
CA VAL A 52 6.65 9.75 -9.91
C VAL A 52 6.28 9.56 -11.38
N ASP A 53 6.68 8.42 -11.96
CA ASP A 53 6.31 8.00 -13.30
C ASP A 53 5.27 6.87 -13.23
N ILE A 54 4.02 7.21 -13.55
CA ILE A 54 2.89 6.29 -13.47
C ILE A 54 3.04 5.07 -14.41
N SER A 55 3.83 5.18 -15.49
CA SER A 55 4.12 4.06 -16.39
C SER A 55 4.97 2.96 -15.74
N ARG A 56 5.72 3.31 -14.69
CA ARG A 56 6.53 2.36 -13.90
C ARG A 56 5.74 1.69 -12.78
N GLY A 57 4.48 2.08 -12.56
CA GLY A 57 3.69 1.59 -11.44
C GLY A 57 3.51 0.08 -11.40
N GLU A 58 3.34 -0.59 -12.55
CA GLU A 58 3.29 -2.07 -12.56
C GLU A 58 4.63 -2.67 -12.10
N GLN A 59 5.76 -2.17 -12.60
CA GLN A 59 7.08 -2.66 -12.18
C GLN A 59 7.28 -2.50 -10.67
N ILE A 60 6.92 -1.32 -10.13
CA ILE A 60 6.97 -1.03 -8.70
C ILE A 60 6.07 -1.98 -7.91
N ALA A 61 4.85 -2.21 -8.40
CA ALA A 61 3.90 -3.15 -7.82
C ALA A 61 4.49 -4.56 -7.72
N ARG A 62 5.14 -5.06 -8.78
CA ARG A 62 5.81 -6.37 -8.77
C ARG A 62 6.94 -6.43 -7.75
N THR A 63 7.77 -5.38 -7.65
CA THR A 63 8.83 -5.30 -6.63
C THR A 63 8.26 -5.41 -5.21
N LEU A 64 7.06 -4.86 -4.98
CA LEU A 64 6.40 -4.89 -3.68
C LEU A 64 5.50 -6.12 -3.45
N GLY A 65 5.39 -7.03 -4.42
CA GLY A 65 4.53 -8.21 -4.33
C GLY A 65 3.04 -7.96 -4.62
N CYS A 66 2.67 -6.77 -5.11
CA CYS A 66 1.31 -6.40 -5.49
C CYS A 66 0.98 -6.97 -6.88
N ASN A 67 0.26 -8.11 -6.90
CA ASN A 67 0.01 -8.88 -8.12
C ASN A 67 -1.44 -8.82 -8.61
N SER A 68 -2.35 -8.19 -7.86
CA SER A 68 -3.78 -8.15 -8.13
C SER A 68 -4.17 -6.79 -8.73
N PRO A 69 -4.41 -6.69 -10.05
CA PRO A 69 -4.77 -5.43 -10.69
C PRO A 69 -6.28 -5.13 -10.58
N LEU A 70 -6.61 -3.88 -10.28
CA LEU A 70 -7.95 -3.31 -10.36
C LEU A 70 -7.94 -2.10 -11.32
N ASP A 71 -8.65 -2.21 -12.43
CA ASP A 71 -8.65 -1.21 -13.50
C ASP A 71 -9.75 -0.15 -13.28
N HIS A 72 -9.35 1.09 -13.04
CA HIS A 72 -10.25 2.24 -12.90
C HIS A 72 -10.30 3.02 -14.21
N ARG A 73 -11.20 2.61 -15.10
CA ARG A 73 -11.33 3.15 -16.47
C ARG A 73 -12.18 4.40 -16.60
N MET A 74 -13.00 4.71 -15.60
CA MET A 74 -13.92 5.85 -15.65
C MET A 74 -13.24 7.20 -15.36
N PHE A 75 -11.98 7.21 -14.93
CA PHE A 75 -11.18 8.43 -14.80
C PHE A 75 -10.46 8.75 -16.11
N VAL A 76 -10.14 10.02 -16.35
CA VAL A 76 -9.37 10.47 -17.51
C VAL A 76 -8.13 11.24 -17.04
N PRO A 77 -6.91 10.68 -17.20
CA PRO A 77 -6.63 9.32 -17.69
C PRO A 77 -7.08 8.24 -16.69
N GLY A 78 -7.41 7.05 -17.21
CA GLY A 78 -7.67 5.88 -16.39
C GLY A 78 -6.38 5.38 -15.72
N HIS A 79 -6.52 4.50 -14.72
CA HIS A 79 -5.35 3.92 -14.03
C HIS A 79 -5.63 2.49 -13.58
N THR A 80 -4.56 1.72 -13.35
CA THR A 80 -4.63 0.41 -12.71
C THR A 80 -4.07 0.53 -11.30
N LEU A 81 -4.83 0.08 -10.31
CA LEU A 81 -4.41 -0.05 -8.92
C LEU A 81 -3.96 -1.49 -8.68
N TRP A 82 -2.68 -1.70 -8.41
CA TRP A 82 -2.14 -3.00 -8.08
C TRP A 82 -2.19 -3.20 -6.57
N THR A 83 -2.82 -4.28 -6.11
CA THR A 83 -2.96 -4.59 -4.70
C THR A 83 -2.18 -5.85 -4.30
N GLY A 84 -1.76 -5.88 -3.05
CA GLY A 84 -1.09 -7.00 -2.39
C GLY A 84 -1.12 -6.81 -0.89
N GLU A 85 -0.39 -7.65 -0.16
CA GLU A 85 -0.26 -7.56 1.29
C GLU A 85 1.21 -7.58 1.68
N ARG A 86 1.58 -6.79 2.70
CA ARG A 86 2.90 -6.80 3.31
C ARG A 86 2.76 -6.62 4.81
N ASP A 87 3.27 -7.58 5.58
CA ASP A 87 3.23 -7.57 7.04
C ASP A 87 1.81 -7.34 7.61
N GLY A 88 0.79 -7.92 6.97
CA GLY A 88 -0.62 -7.77 7.34
C GLY A 88 -1.27 -6.45 6.93
N LEU A 89 -0.55 -5.57 6.22
CA LEU A 89 -1.08 -4.32 5.67
C LEU A 89 -1.40 -4.48 4.18
N GLU A 90 -2.56 -3.99 3.76
CA GLU A 90 -2.89 -3.90 2.34
C GLU A 90 -1.95 -2.88 1.68
N VAL A 91 -1.23 -3.30 0.64
CA VAL A 91 -0.36 -2.42 -0.14
C VAL A 91 -0.99 -2.19 -1.49
N GLN A 92 -1.08 -0.91 -1.88
CA GLN A 92 -1.58 -0.49 -3.17
C GLN A 92 -0.53 0.32 -3.92
N VAL A 93 -0.40 0.08 -5.23
CA VAL A 93 0.46 0.88 -6.11
C VAL A 93 -0.36 1.36 -7.31
N ARG A 94 -0.38 2.67 -7.53
CA ARG A 94 -1.03 3.25 -8.71
C ARG A 94 -0.13 3.12 -9.94
N SER A 95 -0.70 2.78 -11.09
CA SER A 95 0.00 2.66 -12.36
C SER A 95 -0.84 3.14 -13.54
N ALA A 96 -0.21 3.34 -14.69
CA ALA A 96 -0.91 3.61 -15.94
C ALA A 96 -1.93 2.49 -16.21
N LEU A 97 -3.06 2.84 -16.82
CA LEU A 97 -4.06 1.84 -17.18
C LEU A 97 -3.42 0.78 -18.09
N ARG A 98 -3.38 -0.46 -17.62
CA ARG A 98 -2.87 -1.57 -18.42
C ARG A 98 -3.74 -1.79 -19.66
N GLN A 99 -3.12 -2.22 -20.75
CA GLN A 99 -3.89 -2.69 -21.90
C GLN A 99 -4.43 -4.09 -21.62
N MET A 100 -5.71 -4.32 -21.92
CA MET A 100 -6.24 -5.68 -21.90
C MET A 100 -5.68 -6.44 -23.09
N VAL A 101 -4.91 -7.48 -22.83
CA VAL A 101 -4.61 -8.50 -23.83
C VAL A 101 -5.84 -9.40 -23.91
N VAL A 102 -6.69 -9.17 -24.90
CA VAL A 102 -7.73 -10.14 -25.27
C VAL A 102 -7.01 -11.31 -25.93
N ARG A 103 -7.06 -12.48 -25.31
CA ARG A 103 -6.65 -13.74 -25.93
C ARG A 103 -7.82 -14.38 -26.64
#